data_AF-A0A1T5P5R4-F1
#
_entry.id   AF-A0A1T5P5R4-F1
#
_cell.length_a   1.000
_cell.length_b   1.000
_cell.length_c   1.000
_cell.angle_alpha   90.00
_cell.angle_beta   90.00
_cell.angle_gamma   90.00
#
_symmetry.space_group_name_H-M   'P 1'
#
loop_
_entity.id
_entity.type
_entity.pdbx_description
1 polymer ?
#
loop_
_entity_poly.entity_id
_entity_poly.type
_entity_poly.pdbx_seq_one_letter_code
_entity_poly.pdbx_strand_id
1 'polypeptide(L)'
;MRISTFFKRTVWLCAVLLLLMLSNVGFAQQSTNSYLKKFKPVSVELMQETGIPASVILGIAMLESGTGTSRNAKVLHNHFGIVGKNNISKAKPGARSVYKQYVSDMASYEHFVEVLARKKWFGEMKGNPEFTLWLKKMNHSGYSSAGHEWIKRVTNIINRYKLYKLDASMDSVATESEKWLTVGMPAAGDQ
;
A
#
# COMPACT_ATOMS: atom_id res chain seq x y z
N MET A 1 16.06 -14.99 53.92
CA MET A 1 14.83 -15.34 53.16
C MET A 1 14.29 -14.26 52.19
N ARG A 2 14.61 -12.95 52.32
CA ARG A 2 14.03 -11.88 51.48
C ARG A 2 14.57 -11.81 50.02
N ILE A 3 15.75 -12.34 49.74
CA ILE A 3 16.39 -12.28 48.41
C ILE A 3 15.71 -13.24 47.41
N SER A 4 15.34 -14.44 47.85
CA SER A 4 14.63 -15.44 47.02
C SER A 4 13.25 -14.94 46.57
N THR A 5 12.52 -14.26 47.45
CA THR A 5 11.21 -13.68 47.12
C THR A 5 11.32 -12.51 46.15
N PHE A 6 12.40 -11.73 46.21
CA PHE A 6 12.65 -10.63 45.28
C PHE A 6 12.97 -11.15 43.88
N PHE A 7 13.84 -12.17 43.78
CA PHE A 7 14.18 -12.81 42.51
C PHE A 7 12.95 -13.48 41.84
N LYS A 8 12.12 -14.19 42.63
CA LYS A 8 10.86 -14.77 42.13
C LYS A 8 9.87 -13.71 41.61
N ARG A 9 9.78 -12.55 42.27
CA ARG A 9 8.93 -11.43 41.82
C ARG A 9 9.45 -10.79 40.53
N THR A 10 10.76 -10.58 40.41
CA THR A 10 11.36 -10.02 39.19
C THR A 10 11.19 -10.96 38.01
N VAL A 11 11.44 -12.26 38.17
CA VAL A 11 11.23 -13.27 37.11
C VAL A 11 9.76 -13.32 36.69
N TRP A 12 8.83 -13.29 37.64
CA TRP A 12 7.38 -13.26 37.34
C TRP A 12 6.97 -11.98 36.59
N LEU A 13 7.47 -10.81 36.99
CA LEU A 13 7.22 -9.55 36.29
C LEU A 13 7.78 -9.58 34.86
N CYS A 14 9.00 -10.09 34.66
CA CYS A 14 9.58 -10.28 33.33
C CYS A 14 8.74 -11.25 32.47
N ALA A 15 8.25 -12.35 33.05
CA ALA A 15 7.39 -13.30 32.35
C ALA A 15 6.05 -12.68 31.94
N VAL A 16 5.42 -11.89 32.82
CA VAL A 16 4.17 -11.16 32.53
C VAL A 16 4.40 -10.11 31.43
N LEU A 17 5.49 -9.34 31.50
CA LEU A 17 5.87 -8.37 30.46
C LEU A 17 6.11 -9.07 29.11
N LEU A 18 6.80 -10.21 29.10
CA LEU A 18 7.03 -10.98 27.88
C LEU A 18 5.71 -11.52 27.28
N LEU A 19 4.81 -12.03 28.11
CA LEU A 19 3.46 -12.48 27.71
C LEU A 19 2.63 -11.34 27.11
N LEU A 20 2.66 -10.14 27.71
CA LEU A 20 1.99 -8.97 27.17
C LEU A 20 2.56 -8.56 25.81
N MET A 21 3.88 -8.59 25.63
CA MET A 21 4.51 -8.28 24.33
C MET A 21 4.14 -9.31 23.26
N LEU A 22 4.12 -10.60 23.59
CA LEU A 22 3.75 -11.67 22.65
C LEU A 22 2.30 -11.54 22.15
N SER A 23 1.37 -11.16 23.04
CA SER A 23 -0.04 -10.96 22.67
C SER A 23 -0.24 -9.83 21.65
N ASN A 24 0.50 -8.73 21.79
CA ASN A 24 0.46 -7.60 20.84
C ASN A 24 0.98 -7.97 19.45
N VAL A 25 2.01 -8.83 19.36
CA VAL A 25 2.53 -9.32 18.07
C VAL A 25 1.49 -10.15 17.33
N GLY A 26 0.78 -11.05 18.03
CA GLY A 26 -0.29 -11.87 17.46
C GLY A 26 -1.42 -11.03 16.86
N PHE A 27 -1.85 -9.97 17.57
CA PHE A 27 -2.90 -9.07 17.09
C PHE A 27 -2.47 -8.27 15.84
N ALA A 28 -1.25 -7.74 15.82
CA ALA A 28 -0.72 -6.99 14.67
C ALA A 28 -0.62 -7.87 13.41
N GLN A 29 -0.21 -9.13 13.56
CA GLN A 29 -0.16 -10.08 12.44
C GLN A 29 -1.55 -10.39 11.90
N GLN A 30 -2.53 -10.60 12.78
CA GLN A 30 -3.92 -10.84 12.38
C GLN A 30 -4.53 -9.64 11.66
N SER A 31 -4.30 -8.43 12.18
CA SER A 31 -4.71 -7.19 11.51
C SER A 31 -4.14 -7.12 10.09
N THR A 32 -2.87 -7.45 9.93
CA THR A 32 -2.20 -7.44 8.61
C THR A 32 -2.80 -8.45 7.64
N ASN A 33 -3.03 -9.69 8.09
CA ASN A 33 -3.65 -10.72 7.25
C ASN A 33 -5.06 -10.33 6.81
N SER A 34 -5.86 -9.76 7.73
CA SER A 34 -7.21 -9.30 7.40
C SER A 34 -7.20 -8.17 6.36
N TYR A 35 -6.26 -7.24 6.49
CA TYR A 35 -6.09 -6.13 5.55
C TYR A 35 -5.68 -6.65 4.16
N LEU A 36 -4.70 -7.54 4.10
CA LEU A 36 -4.27 -8.17 2.84
C LEU A 36 -5.43 -8.94 2.19
N LYS A 37 -6.20 -9.70 2.95
CA LYS A 37 -7.37 -10.44 2.43
C LYS A 37 -8.41 -9.48 1.82
N LYS A 38 -8.64 -8.33 2.46
CA LYS A 38 -9.59 -7.32 1.99
C LYS A 38 -9.13 -6.60 0.72
N PHE A 39 -7.87 -6.14 0.69
CA PHE A 39 -7.43 -5.18 -0.34
C PHE A 39 -6.60 -5.77 -1.47
N LYS A 40 -6.18 -7.05 -1.39
CA LYS A 40 -5.59 -7.76 -2.53
C LYS A 40 -6.51 -7.78 -3.76
N PRO A 41 -7.76 -8.28 -3.70
CA PRO A 41 -8.62 -8.33 -4.89
C PRO A 41 -8.88 -6.94 -5.46
N VAL A 42 -9.13 -5.95 -4.58
CA VAL A 42 -9.32 -4.54 -4.95
C VAL A 42 -8.12 -3.99 -5.71
N SER A 43 -6.90 -4.25 -5.22
CA SER A 43 -5.70 -3.72 -5.86
C SER A 43 -5.44 -4.39 -7.21
N VAL A 44 -5.83 -5.65 -7.39
CA VAL A 44 -5.77 -6.37 -8.67
C VAL A 44 -6.81 -5.83 -9.66
N GLU A 45 -8.03 -5.56 -9.21
CA GLU A 45 -9.09 -4.96 -10.05
C GLU A 45 -8.67 -3.58 -10.55
N LEU A 46 -8.25 -2.69 -9.64
CA LEU A 46 -7.74 -1.36 -10.02
C LEU A 46 -6.49 -1.44 -10.90
N MET A 47 -5.65 -2.45 -10.70
CA MET A 47 -4.49 -2.70 -11.57
C MET A 47 -4.93 -3.04 -13.00
N GLN A 48 -5.94 -3.91 -13.17
CA GLN A 48 -6.47 -4.27 -14.48
C GLN A 48 -7.12 -3.07 -15.18
N GLU A 49 -7.85 -2.24 -14.43
CA GLU A 49 -8.51 -1.05 -14.96
C GLU A 49 -7.54 0.06 -15.37
N THR A 50 -6.51 0.30 -14.55
CA THR A 50 -5.67 1.49 -14.67
C THR A 50 -4.29 1.22 -15.24
N GLY A 51 -3.80 -0.02 -15.17
CA GLY A 51 -2.42 -0.39 -15.52
C GLY A 51 -1.37 -0.01 -14.47
N ILE A 52 -1.79 0.35 -13.24
CA ILE A 52 -0.88 0.56 -12.10
C ILE A 52 -0.68 -0.78 -11.39
N PRO A 53 0.56 -1.24 -11.13
CA PRO A 53 0.79 -2.52 -10.46
C PRO A 53 0.05 -2.62 -9.12
N ALA A 54 -0.62 -3.75 -8.88
CA ALA A 54 -1.33 -4.04 -7.64
C ALA A 54 -0.39 -3.98 -6.44
N SER A 55 0.88 -4.37 -6.61
CA SER A 55 1.90 -4.25 -5.57
C SER A 55 2.19 -2.80 -5.17
N VAL A 56 2.17 -1.85 -6.11
CA VAL A 56 2.33 -0.41 -5.84
C VAL A 56 1.14 0.11 -5.05
N ILE A 57 -0.08 -0.17 -5.52
CA ILE A 57 -1.32 0.27 -4.86
C ILE A 57 -1.36 -0.24 -3.42
N LEU A 58 -1.23 -1.55 -3.23
CA LEU A 58 -1.37 -2.18 -1.92
C LEU A 58 -0.17 -1.88 -1.01
N GLY A 59 1.05 -1.87 -1.54
CA GLY A 59 2.26 -1.59 -0.78
C GLY A 59 2.26 -0.18 -0.19
N ILE A 60 1.87 0.82 -0.98
CA ILE A 60 1.73 2.21 -0.51
C ILE A 60 0.58 2.31 0.50
N ALA A 61 -0.59 1.74 0.20
CA ALA A 61 -1.72 1.77 1.12
C ALA A 61 -1.35 1.17 2.49
N MET A 62 -0.63 0.04 2.52
CA MET A 62 -0.15 -0.56 3.76
C MET A 62 0.82 0.34 4.52
N LEU A 63 1.75 1.02 3.82
CA LEU A 63 2.70 1.93 4.45
C LEU A 63 2.00 3.14 5.10
N GLU A 64 1.19 3.84 4.31
CA GLU A 64 0.58 5.12 4.69
C GLU A 64 -0.55 4.94 5.72
N SER A 65 -1.30 3.84 5.63
CA SER A 65 -2.38 3.54 6.58
C SER A 65 -1.91 2.81 7.84
N GLY A 66 -0.63 2.42 7.92
CA GLY A 66 -0.18 1.46 8.94
C GLY A 66 -0.98 0.17 8.87
N THR A 67 -1.25 -0.31 7.65
CA THR A 67 -2.11 -1.48 7.39
C THR A 67 -3.50 -1.33 8.01
N GLY A 68 -4.12 -0.15 7.81
CA GLY A 68 -5.46 0.20 8.29
C GLY A 68 -5.54 0.58 9.77
N THR A 69 -4.43 0.56 10.50
CA THR A 69 -4.46 0.84 11.95
C THR A 69 -4.38 2.33 12.29
N SER A 70 -3.95 3.17 11.35
CA SER A 70 -3.78 4.61 11.55
C SER A 70 -5.11 5.32 11.83
N ARG A 71 -5.02 6.45 12.53
CA ARG A 71 -6.20 7.28 12.82
C ARG A 71 -6.89 7.76 11.53
N ASN A 72 -6.12 8.13 10.52
CA ASN A 72 -6.66 8.60 9.24
C ASN A 72 -7.38 7.49 8.49
N ALA A 73 -6.86 6.27 8.48
CA ALA A 73 -7.56 5.12 7.89
C ALA A 73 -8.87 4.85 8.63
N LYS A 74 -8.85 4.80 9.97
CA LYS A 74 -10.04 4.48 10.78
C LYS A 74 -11.14 5.53 10.77
N VAL A 75 -10.76 6.82 10.78
CA VAL A 75 -11.71 7.93 10.98
C VAL A 75 -12.06 8.62 9.67
N LEU A 76 -11.11 8.68 8.73
CA LEU A 76 -11.27 9.41 7.47
C LEU A 76 -11.36 8.48 6.27
N HIS A 77 -11.27 7.15 6.48
CA HIS A 77 -11.17 6.16 5.41
C HIS A 77 -10.03 6.49 4.42
N ASN A 78 -8.96 7.13 4.89
CA ASN A 78 -7.89 7.63 4.04
C ASN A 78 -6.64 6.76 4.19
N HIS A 79 -6.42 5.87 3.20
CA HIS A 79 -5.32 4.91 3.22
C HIS A 79 -4.03 5.41 2.58
N PHE A 80 -4.05 6.58 1.94
CA PHE A 80 -2.94 7.08 1.09
C PHE A 80 -2.38 8.42 1.55
N GLY A 81 -2.91 9.01 2.63
CA GLY A 81 -2.46 10.31 3.14
C GLY A 81 -2.80 11.48 2.22
N ILE A 82 -3.80 11.35 1.34
CA ILE A 82 -4.19 12.40 0.41
C ILE A 82 -4.81 13.58 1.17
N VAL A 83 -4.26 14.78 0.97
CA VAL A 83 -4.73 16.04 1.56
C VAL A 83 -6.03 16.50 0.88
N GLY A 84 -6.97 17.06 1.66
CA GLY A 84 -8.21 17.60 1.10
C GLY A 84 -9.32 17.85 2.12
N LYS A 85 -10.53 18.11 1.60
CA LYS A 85 -11.71 18.43 2.42
C LYS A 85 -12.09 17.26 3.33
N ASN A 86 -12.48 17.59 4.56
CA ASN A 86 -13.04 16.66 5.55
C ASN A 86 -14.04 17.40 6.45
N ASN A 87 -14.92 16.64 7.13
CA ASN A 87 -15.94 17.18 8.03
C ASN A 87 -15.70 16.76 9.50
N ILE A 88 -14.47 16.36 9.88
CA ILE A 88 -14.19 15.82 11.21
C ILE A 88 -14.47 16.82 12.33
N SER A 89 -14.26 18.12 12.07
CA SER A 89 -14.52 19.19 13.02
C SER A 89 -16.02 19.39 13.31
N LYS A 90 -16.89 19.04 12.34
CA LYS A 90 -18.35 19.07 12.51
C LYS A 90 -18.84 17.86 13.31
N ALA A 91 -18.26 16.68 13.05
CA ALA A 91 -18.61 15.45 13.76
C ALA A 91 -18.05 15.42 15.19
N LYS A 92 -16.89 16.04 15.42
CA LYS A 92 -16.21 16.09 16.71
C LYS A 92 -15.58 17.46 16.93
N PRO A 93 -16.22 18.35 17.72
CA PRO A 93 -15.63 19.64 18.08
C PRO A 93 -14.21 19.48 18.63
N GLY A 94 -13.28 20.31 18.16
CA GLY A 94 -11.86 20.26 18.51
C GLY A 94 -11.01 19.26 17.70
N ALA A 95 -11.60 18.35 16.92
CA ALA A 95 -10.85 17.51 15.99
C ALA A 95 -10.50 18.28 14.71
N ARG A 96 -9.25 18.17 14.26
CA ARG A 96 -8.77 18.75 12.99
C ARG A 96 -7.92 17.74 12.23
N SER A 97 -7.99 17.79 10.89
CA SER A 97 -7.15 17.04 9.98
C SER A 97 -6.99 17.82 8.67
N VAL A 98 -5.82 17.72 8.05
CA VAL A 98 -5.58 18.20 6.67
C VAL A 98 -5.93 17.14 5.63
N TYR A 99 -6.08 15.90 6.06
CA TYR A 99 -6.32 14.77 5.18
C TYR A 99 -7.77 14.71 4.73
N LYS A 100 -7.97 14.34 3.48
CA LYS A 100 -9.28 14.15 2.87
C LYS A 100 -10.05 13.06 3.61
N GLN A 101 -11.35 13.26 3.78
CA GLN A 101 -12.28 12.23 4.25
C GLN A 101 -12.96 11.56 3.07
N TYR A 102 -13.03 10.24 3.11
CA TYR A 102 -13.73 9.41 2.13
C TYR A 102 -14.96 8.76 2.77
N VAL A 103 -15.90 8.36 1.92
CA VAL A 103 -17.13 7.65 2.33
C VAL A 103 -16.85 6.19 2.69
N SER A 104 -15.78 5.61 2.15
CA SER A 104 -15.34 4.24 2.41
C SER A 104 -13.85 4.11 2.12
N ASP A 105 -13.23 3.03 2.62
CA ASP A 105 -11.84 2.71 2.28
C ASP A 105 -11.67 2.60 0.76
N MET A 106 -12.67 2.04 0.07
CA MET A 106 -12.66 1.84 -1.39
C MET A 106 -12.52 3.13 -2.16
N ALA A 107 -13.31 4.13 -1.78
CA ALA A 107 -13.26 5.45 -2.38
C ALA A 107 -11.87 6.11 -2.25
N SER A 108 -11.07 5.72 -1.26
CA SER A 108 -9.69 6.19 -1.15
C SER A 108 -8.73 5.49 -2.10
N TYR A 109 -8.96 4.20 -2.41
CA TYR A 109 -8.18 3.44 -3.39
C TYR A 109 -8.49 3.90 -4.82
N GLU A 110 -9.77 4.05 -5.16
CA GLU A 110 -10.22 4.60 -6.45
C GLU A 110 -9.63 6.00 -6.68
N HIS A 111 -9.78 6.91 -5.70
CA HIS A 111 -9.24 8.25 -5.84
C HIS A 111 -7.70 8.28 -5.90
N PHE A 112 -7.01 7.34 -5.24
CA PHE A 112 -5.55 7.24 -5.34
C PHE A 112 -5.10 6.91 -6.77
N VAL A 113 -5.73 5.94 -7.43
CA VAL A 113 -5.38 5.60 -8.81
C VAL A 113 -5.76 6.70 -9.79
N GLU A 114 -6.87 7.43 -9.56
CA GLU A 114 -7.20 8.64 -10.32
C GLU A 114 -6.14 9.74 -10.19
N VAL A 115 -5.62 9.96 -8.98
CA VAL A 115 -4.57 10.97 -8.73
C VAL A 115 -3.29 10.62 -9.48
N LEU A 116 -2.94 9.33 -9.55
CA LEU A 116 -1.80 8.87 -10.35
C LEU A 116 -2.07 8.97 -11.85
N ALA A 117 -3.26 8.60 -12.31
CA ALA A 117 -3.66 8.68 -13.72
C ALA A 117 -3.59 10.10 -14.30
N ARG A 118 -3.74 11.13 -13.46
CA ARG A 118 -3.62 12.55 -13.86
C ARG A 118 -2.18 13.05 -13.98
N LYS A 119 -1.17 12.25 -13.62
CA LYS A 119 0.25 12.66 -13.71
C LYS A 119 0.71 12.67 -15.17
N LYS A 120 1.48 13.68 -15.56
CA LYS A 120 2.02 13.81 -16.93
C LYS A 120 2.79 12.57 -17.39
N TRP A 121 3.55 11.95 -16.49
CA TRP A 121 4.35 10.75 -16.77
C TRP A 121 3.54 9.45 -16.81
N PHE A 122 2.26 9.48 -16.42
CA PHE A 122 1.45 8.26 -16.25
C PHE A 122 1.34 7.45 -17.54
N GLY A 123 1.12 8.12 -18.68
CA GLY A 123 0.99 7.46 -19.98
C GLY A 123 2.22 6.62 -20.36
N GLU A 124 3.42 7.07 -20.01
CA GLU A 124 4.67 6.32 -20.24
C GLU A 124 4.80 5.08 -19.35
N MET A 125 4.12 5.08 -18.20
CA MET A 125 4.26 4.06 -17.17
C MET A 125 3.11 3.05 -17.18
N LYS A 126 1.94 3.41 -17.72
CA LYS A 126 0.75 2.57 -17.71
C LYS A 126 1.05 1.18 -18.28
N GLY A 127 0.76 0.14 -17.50
CA GLY A 127 0.99 -1.26 -17.88
C GLY A 127 2.42 -1.76 -17.66
N ASN A 128 3.34 -0.91 -17.17
CA ASN A 128 4.68 -1.34 -16.81
C ASN A 128 4.65 -2.11 -15.46
N PRO A 129 5.06 -3.39 -15.43
CA PRO A 129 5.00 -4.22 -14.22
C PRO A 129 6.09 -3.87 -13.18
N GLU A 130 7.12 -3.12 -13.57
CA GLU A 130 8.27 -2.80 -12.71
C GLU A 130 7.91 -1.79 -11.61
N PHE A 131 7.41 -2.28 -10.48
CA PHE A 131 6.99 -1.44 -9.35
C PHE A 131 8.09 -0.48 -8.88
N THR A 132 9.36 -0.84 -9.00
CA THR A 132 10.48 0.03 -8.60
C THR A 132 10.57 1.32 -9.44
N LEU A 133 10.22 1.25 -10.74
CA LEU A 133 10.18 2.42 -11.63
C LEU A 133 9.00 3.33 -11.27
N TRP A 134 7.84 2.76 -10.95
CA TRP A 134 6.69 3.50 -10.43
C TRP A 134 7.04 4.30 -9.17
N LEU A 135 7.66 3.65 -8.17
CA LEU A 135 8.06 4.32 -6.93
C LEU A 135 9.06 5.46 -7.18
N LYS A 136 10.01 5.26 -8.10
CA LYS A 136 10.97 6.32 -8.50
C LYS A 136 10.27 7.51 -9.15
N LYS A 137 9.38 7.29 -10.12
CA LYS A 137 8.62 8.36 -10.80
C LYS A 137 7.72 9.10 -9.82
N MET A 138 7.01 8.39 -8.93
CA MET A 138 6.18 8.98 -7.88
C MET A 138 6.99 9.87 -6.95
N ASN A 139 8.13 9.38 -6.45
CA ASN A 139 9.02 10.14 -5.59
C ASN A 139 9.56 11.39 -6.29
N HIS A 140 10.04 11.27 -7.53
CA HIS A 140 10.53 12.39 -8.32
C HIS A 140 9.44 13.46 -8.58
N SER A 141 8.17 13.05 -8.65
CA SER A 141 7.01 13.95 -8.80
C SER A 141 6.49 14.53 -7.47
N GLY A 142 7.21 14.35 -6.36
CA GLY A 142 6.89 14.95 -5.07
C GLY A 142 5.77 14.26 -4.28
N TYR A 143 5.51 12.96 -4.51
CA TYR A 143 4.50 12.23 -3.73
C TYR A 143 4.84 12.16 -2.23
N SER A 144 6.12 12.00 -1.89
CA SER A 144 6.61 11.92 -0.51
C SER A 144 7.84 12.79 -0.32
N SER A 145 7.88 13.55 0.78
CA SER A 145 9.05 14.35 1.17
C SER A 145 10.20 13.51 1.74
N ALA A 146 9.93 12.25 2.10
CA ALA A 146 10.95 11.35 2.66
C ALA A 146 11.89 10.73 1.60
N GLY A 147 11.70 11.04 0.32
CA GLY A 147 12.68 10.74 -0.71
C GLY A 147 12.96 9.23 -0.88
N HIS A 148 14.24 8.88 -0.96
CA HIS A 148 14.70 7.50 -1.13
C HIS A 148 14.24 6.56 0.00
N GLU A 149 14.13 7.05 1.24
CA GLU A 149 13.69 6.23 2.36
C GLU A 149 12.23 5.78 2.19
N TRP A 150 11.38 6.61 1.59
CA TRP A 150 10.01 6.20 1.27
C TRP A 150 9.99 5.05 0.26
N ILE A 151 10.77 5.14 -0.82
CA ILE A 151 10.90 4.06 -1.82
C ILE A 151 11.35 2.76 -1.15
N LYS A 152 12.37 2.83 -0.29
CA LYS A 152 12.91 1.68 0.44
C LYS A 152 11.84 1.05 1.34
N ARG A 153 11.09 1.85 2.08
CA ARG A 153 10.02 1.37 2.98
C ARG A 153 8.89 0.68 2.23
N VAL A 154 8.43 1.25 1.11
CA VAL A 154 7.40 0.61 0.27
C VAL A 154 7.95 -0.68 -0.35
N THR A 155 9.16 -0.65 -0.90
CA THR A 155 9.84 -1.84 -1.47
C THR A 155 9.94 -2.97 -0.44
N ASN A 156 10.30 -2.65 0.80
CA ASN A 156 10.37 -3.64 1.88
C ASN A 156 9.00 -4.27 2.19
N ILE A 157 7.91 -3.50 2.14
CA ILE A 157 6.55 -4.04 2.31
C ILE A 157 6.18 -4.96 1.14
N ILE A 158 6.40 -4.50 -0.10
CA ILE A 158 6.13 -5.29 -1.31
C ILE A 158 6.86 -6.63 -1.25
N ASN A 159 8.14 -6.62 -0.92
CA ASN A 159 8.96 -7.83 -0.82
C ASN A 159 8.54 -8.73 0.34
N ARG A 160 8.35 -8.17 1.55
CA ARG A 160 7.97 -8.92 2.75
C ARG A 160 6.67 -9.70 2.56
N TYR A 161 5.66 -9.08 1.94
CA TYR A 161 4.35 -9.69 1.71
C TYR A 161 4.19 -10.32 0.32
N LYS A 162 5.29 -10.35 -0.46
CA LYS A 162 5.33 -10.90 -1.83
C LYS A 162 4.24 -10.31 -2.73
N LEU A 163 3.98 -9.01 -2.60
CA LEU A 163 2.91 -8.33 -3.33
C LEU A 163 3.19 -8.27 -4.83
N TYR A 164 4.46 -8.28 -5.24
CA TYR A 164 4.88 -8.36 -6.65
C TYR A 164 4.26 -9.56 -7.40
N LYS A 165 3.86 -10.62 -6.69
CA LYS A 165 3.16 -11.76 -7.31
C LYS A 165 1.77 -11.42 -7.82
N LEU A 166 1.17 -10.34 -7.33
CA LEU A 166 -0.14 -9.87 -7.79
C LEU A 166 -0.06 -9.26 -9.19
N ASP A 167 1.14 -8.82 -9.59
CA ASP A 167 1.36 -8.13 -10.87
C ASP A 167 1.58 -9.11 -12.04
N ALA A 168 1.69 -10.42 -11.77
CA ALA A 168 2.04 -11.43 -12.77
C ALA A 168 1.08 -11.47 -13.98
N SER A 169 -0.20 -11.10 -13.80
CA SER A 169 -1.15 -11.03 -14.92
C SER A 169 -0.88 -9.84 -15.86
N MET A 170 -0.17 -8.82 -15.39
CA MET A 170 0.23 -7.68 -16.21
C MET A 170 1.26 -8.10 -17.26
N ASP A 171 2.21 -8.97 -16.88
CA ASP A 171 3.22 -9.54 -17.77
C ASP A 171 2.59 -10.36 -18.90
N SER A 172 1.59 -11.19 -18.58
CA SER A 172 0.89 -12.01 -19.58
C SER A 172 0.08 -11.16 -20.57
N VAL A 173 -0.58 -10.11 -20.09
CA VAL A 173 -1.38 -9.22 -20.95
C VAL A 173 -0.48 -8.39 -21.87
N ALA A 174 0.66 -7.89 -21.36
CA ALA A 174 1.64 -7.19 -22.19
C ALA A 174 2.19 -8.10 -23.31
N THR A 175 2.58 -9.33 -22.95
CA THR A 175 3.12 -10.32 -23.89
C THR A 175 2.11 -10.72 -24.96
N GLU A 176 0.84 -10.93 -24.59
CA GLU A 176 -0.22 -11.26 -25.56
C GLU A 176 -0.51 -10.08 -26.51
N SER A 177 -0.58 -8.86 -25.99
CA SER A 177 -0.80 -7.66 -26.81
C SER A 177 0.29 -7.47 -27.86
N GLU A 178 1.57 -7.64 -27.50
CA GLU A 178 2.69 -7.55 -28.46
C GLU A 178 2.64 -8.66 -29.51
N LYS A 179 2.27 -9.89 -29.11
CA LYS A 179 2.09 -11.01 -30.03
C LYS A 179 0.98 -10.74 -31.05
N TRP A 180 -0.16 -10.19 -30.64
CA TRP A 180 -1.24 -9.82 -31.58
C TRP A 180 -0.83 -8.73 -32.56
N LEU A 181 -0.05 -7.74 -32.11
CA LEU A 181 0.45 -6.65 -32.97
C LEU A 181 1.43 -7.14 -34.04
N THR A 182 2.21 -8.19 -33.76
CA THR A 182 3.20 -8.75 -34.70
C THR A 182 2.60 -9.76 -35.68
N VAL A 183 1.49 -10.43 -35.35
CA VAL A 183 0.82 -11.41 -36.23
C VAL A 183 0.17 -10.75 -37.47
N GLY A 184 -0.06 -9.43 -37.46
CA GLY A 184 -0.66 -8.68 -38.57
C GLY A 184 0.31 -7.91 -39.48
N MET A 185 1.61 -7.90 -39.20
CA MET A 185 2.59 -7.19 -40.03
C MET A 185 3.09 -8.11 -41.16
N PRO A 186 2.87 -7.78 -42.44
CA PRO A 186 3.51 -8.52 -43.53
C PRO A 186 5.02 -8.41 -43.35
N ALA A 187 5.71 -9.54 -43.52
CA ALA A 187 7.17 -9.57 -43.51
C ALA A 187 7.68 -8.51 -44.48
N ALA A 188 8.47 -7.56 -43.97
CA ALA A 188 9.20 -6.63 -44.81
C ALA A 188 10.16 -7.47 -45.65
N GLY A 189 9.73 -7.81 -46.85
CA GLY A 189 10.52 -8.53 -47.83
C GLY A 189 11.68 -7.63 -48.25
N ASP A 190 12.87 -8.22 -48.25
CA ASP A 190 14.07 -7.65 -48.82
C ASP A 190 13.80 -7.14 -50.25
N GLN A 191 14.08 -5.86 -50.48
CA GLN A 191 14.42 -5.29 -51.78
C GLN A 191 15.72 -4.50 -51.63
#